data_AF-A0A1Q7MQY4-F1
#
_entry.id   AF-A0A1Q7MQY4-F1
#
_cell.length_a   1.000
_cell.length_b   1.000
_cell.length_c   1.000
_cell.angle_alpha   90.00
_cell.angle_beta   90.00
_cell.angle_gamma   90.00
#
_symmetry.space_group_name_H-M   'P 1'
#
loop_
_entity.id
_entity.type
_entity.pdbx_description
1 polymer ?
#
loop_
_entity_poly.entity_id
_entity_poly.type
_entity_poly.pdbx_seq_one_letter_code
_entity_poly.pdbx_strand_id
1 'polypeptide(L)'
;MKNLFHVIVIMIAAGTIVGFAQQARVRPLPEQIPSISQRPTGSSLGTIRAGAADKNIWFDWRVGVPGTAIKSLTFSEVLPKVDLASVTSVEASSTQTVSPEIPKKLDYRLQPGERNAVNYRLKELSEQILAYRVDAIGADEATRRKVFEFAKAINAPTIIVAAGTAGLADLDNLAEQFGINVAIESKTDPKAAMRSLEGRGKRVGIAADLGGWMQAGVKPVDGLAVVKDRLLLVNVTDRSALGNGGRDVALGAGVGAIGDFFLAAYKAGC
;
A
#
# COMPACT_ATOMS: atom_id res chain seq x y z
N MET A 1 9.60 -33.68 38.11
CA MET A 1 9.53 -32.35 37.48
C MET A 1 8.12 -31.82 37.69
N LYS A 2 8.00 -30.62 38.26
CA LYS A 2 6.78 -30.12 38.91
C LYS A 2 5.72 -29.70 37.87
N ASN A 3 4.56 -30.37 37.90
CA ASN A 3 3.31 -29.83 37.37
C ASN A 3 2.69 -28.95 38.45
N LEU A 4 2.68 -27.63 38.25
CA LEU A 4 2.11 -26.67 39.20
C LEU A 4 0.84 -26.07 38.59
N PHE A 5 -0.30 -26.67 38.94
CA PHE A 5 -1.62 -26.08 38.78
C PHE A 5 -1.70 -24.84 39.67
N HIS A 6 -1.90 -23.66 39.08
CA HIS A 6 -2.28 -22.46 39.83
C HIS A 6 -3.78 -22.26 39.71
N VAL A 7 -4.49 -22.61 40.78
CA VAL A 7 -5.86 -22.20 41.05
C VAL A 7 -5.80 -20.75 41.54
N ILE A 8 -6.44 -19.83 40.83
CA ILE A 8 -6.62 -18.45 41.31
C ILE A 8 -8.05 -18.35 41.87
N VAL A 9 -8.12 -18.29 43.20
CA VAL A 9 -9.33 -17.96 43.96
C VAL A 9 -9.48 -16.43 43.94
N ILE A 10 -10.55 -15.93 43.33
CA ILE A 10 -10.88 -14.49 43.39
C ILE A 10 -11.76 -14.27 44.62
N MET A 11 -11.17 -13.60 45.63
CA MET A 11 -11.89 -13.05 46.79
C MET A 11 -12.69 -11.83 46.34
N ILE A 12 -14.01 -11.87 46.49
CA ILE A 12 -14.90 -10.72 46.26
C ILE A 12 -14.88 -9.86 47.52
N ALA A 13 -14.20 -8.71 47.47
CA ALA A 13 -14.36 -7.66 48.46
C ALA A 13 -15.56 -6.78 48.07
N ALA A 14 -16.62 -6.85 48.88
CA ALA A 14 -17.76 -5.95 48.76
C ALA A 14 -17.37 -4.55 49.27
N GLY A 15 -17.01 -3.66 48.34
CA GLY A 15 -16.80 -2.24 48.62
C GLY A 15 -17.98 -1.42 48.12
N THR A 16 -18.73 -0.82 49.05
CA THR A 16 -19.73 0.22 48.75
C THR A 16 -19.03 1.48 48.28
N ILE A 17 -19.19 1.82 47.00
CA ILE A 17 -18.83 3.13 46.44
C ILE A 17 -20.09 3.77 45.88
N VAL A 18 -20.54 4.82 46.56
CA VAL A 18 -21.50 5.79 46.03
C VAL A 18 -20.75 6.60 44.97
N GLY A 19 -21.09 6.42 43.70
CA GLY A 19 -20.42 7.08 42.57
C GLY A 19 -21.44 7.49 41.51
N PHE A 20 -21.40 8.77 41.15
CA PHE A 20 -22.27 9.43 40.18
C PHE A 20 -22.45 8.63 38.89
N ALA A 21 -23.70 8.48 38.44
CA ALA A 21 -24.05 7.86 37.17
C ALA A 21 -23.52 8.71 36.00
N GLN A 22 -22.28 8.46 35.59
CA GLN A 22 -21.80 8.84 34.27
C GLN A 22 -22.51 7.91 33.30
N GLN A 23 -23.50 8.41 32.56
CA GLN A 23 -24.04 7.72 31.40
C GLN A 23 -22.86 7.38 30.49
N ALA A 24 -22.45 6.12 30.48
CA ALA A 24 -21.54 5.61 29.48
C ALA A 24 -22.20 5.88 28.14
N ARG A 25 -21.69 6.87 27.38
CA ARG A 25 -22.05 7.02 25.98
C ARG A 25 -21.68 5.71 25.32
N VAL A 26 -22.67 4.85 25.08
CA VAL A 26 -22.54 3.71 24.19
C VAL A 26 -22.09 4.30 22.86
N ARG A 27 -20.82 4.11 22.54
CA ARG A 27 -20.28 4.52 21.25
C ARG A 27 -21.08 3.73 20.22
N PRO A 28 -21.85 4.36 19.32
CA PRO A 28 -22.58 3.60 18.31
C PRO A 28 -21.56 2.73 17.57
N LEU A 29 -21.90 1.45 17.40
CA LEU A 29 -21.11 0.56 16.54
C LEU A 29 -20.92 1.28 15.20
N PRO A 30 -19.70 1.31 14.63
CA PRO A 30 -19.49 1.95 13.35
C PRO A 30 -20.50 1.39 12.35
N GLU A 31 -21.23 2.29 11.69
CA GLU A 31 -22.25 1.96 10.72
C GLU A 31 -21.68 0.97 9.69
N GLN A 32 -22.26 -0.23 9.64
CA GLN A 32 -21.82 -1.28 8.74
C GLN A 32 -22.29 -0.92 7.33
N ILE A 33 -21.35 -0.52 6.48
CA ILE A 33 -21.63 -0.31 5.06
C ILE A 33 -21.83 -1.69 4.42
N PRO A 34 -23.02 -2.00 3.86
CA PRO A 34 -23.25 -3.28 3.21
C PRO A 34 -22.32 -3.40 2.00
N SER A 35 -21.62 -4.52 1.88
CA SER A 35 -20.70 -4.72 0.76
C SER A 35 -21.45 -5.12 -0.51
N ILE A 36 -21.08 -4.52 -1.64
CA ILE A 36 -21.56 -4.85 -2.98
C ILE A 36 -20.51 -5.63 -3.80
N SER A 37 -19.42 -6.06 -3.15
CA SER A 37 -18.34 -6.84 -3.77
C SER A 37 -18.90 -8.09 -4.44
N GLN A 38 -18.41 -8.37 -5.65
CA GLN A 38 -18.77 -9.54 -6.46
C GLN A 38 -17.70 -10.64 -6.37
N ARG A 39 -16.70 -10.49 -5.48
CA ARG A 39 -15.65 -11.50 -5.29
C ARG A 39 -16.22 -12.79 -4.70
N PRO A 40 -15.67 -13.96 -5.10
CA PRO A 40 -16.04 -15.23 -4.47
C PRO A 40 -15.89 -15.19 -2.95
N THR A 41 -16.91 -15.62 -2.23
CA THR A 41 -16.91 -15.73 -0.76
C THR A 41 -15.80 -16.69 -0.32
N GLY A 42 -14.91 -16.22 0.55
CA GLY A 42 -13.76 -17.00 1.03
C GLY A 42 -12.44 -16.70 0.32
N SER A 43 -12.40 -15.84 -0.70
CA SER A 43 -11.15 -15.22 -1.19
C SER A 43 -10.56 -14.33 -0.08
N SER A 44 -9.61 -14.83 0.71
CA SER A 44 -8.95 -13.98 1.70
C SER A 44 -8.09 -12.93 1.02
N LEU A 45 -8.38 -11.65 1.30
CA LEU A 45 -7.40 -10.56 1.42
C LEU A 45 -6.25 -10.60 0.41
N GLY A 46 -6.53 -10.59 -0.90
CA GLY A 46 -5.54 -10.27 -1.94
C GLY A 46 -4.23 -11.06 -1.88
N THR A 47 -4.25 -12.23 -1.24
CA THR A 47 -3.10 -13.11 -1.08
C THR A 47 -3.22 -14.18 -2.16
N ILE A 48 -2.17 -14.34 -2.97
CA ILE A 48 -2.14 -15.38 -4.01
C ILE A 48 -2.37 -16.73 -3.30
N ARG A 49 -3.55 -17.32 -3.49
CA ARG A 49 -3.87 -18.65 -2.98
C ARG A 49 -3.51 -19.68 -4.03
N ALA A 50 -2.39 -20.37 -3.81
CA ALA A 50 -2.22 -21.73 -4.30
C ALA A 50 -2.36 -22.68 -3.11
N GLY A 51 -3.53 -23.32 -2.98
CA GLY A 51 -3.74 -24.49 -2.10
C GLY A 51 -4.31 -24.20 -0.72
N ALA A 52 -5.49 -24.77 -0.48
CA ALA A 52 -6.09 -25.22 0.80
C ALA A 52 -5.71 -24.52 2.13
N ALA A 53 -6.72 -23.88 2.73
CA ALA A 53 -7.08 -23.92 4.15
C ALA A 53 -6.12 -23.43 5.26
N ASP A 54 -4.89 -23.02 4.98
CA ASP A 54 -3.99 -22.50 6.02
C ASP A 54 -3.83 -20.97 5.96
N LYS A 55 -3.91 -20.32 7.13
CA LYS A 55 -3.81 -18.85 7.30
C LYS A 55 -2.38 -18.31 7.13
N ASN A 56 -1.44 -19.12 6.63
CA ASN A 56 -0.03 -18.80 6.50
C ASN A 56 0.51 -19.16 5.11
N ILE A 57 1.11 -18.15 4.47
CA ILE A 57 2.12 -18.20 3.39
C ILE A 57 1.46 -18.36 1.99
N TRP A 58 1.71 -17.46 1.03
CA TRP A 58 3.03 -17.09 0.52
C TRP A 58 3.40 -15.59 0.63
N PHE A 59 4.55 -15.37 1.28
CA PHE A 59 5.38 -14.15 1.31
C PHE A 59 4.94 -12.94 2.15
N ASP A 60 3.71 -12.87 2.70
CA ASP A 60 3.18 -11.64 3.36
C ASP A 60 3.04 -10.42 2.42
N TRP A 61 3.14 -10.64 1.10
CA TRP A 61 3.00 -9.57 0.11
C TRP A 61 1.53 -9.32 -0.21
N ARG A 62 1.14 -8.04 -0.17
CA ARG A 62 -0.17 -7.58 -0.63
C ARG A 62 -0.12 -7.23 -2.11
N VAL A 63 -1.05 -7.79 -2.89
CA VAL A 63 -1.18 -7.49 -4.31
C VAL A 63 -2.21 -6.36 -4.50
N GLY A 64 -1.92 -5.46 -5.43
CA GLY A 64 -2.81 -4.38 -5.81
C GLY A 64 -2.73 -4.07 -7.30
N VAL A 65 -3.78 -3.45 -7.83
CA VAL A 65 -3.81 -2.98 -9.22
C VAL A 65 -3.57 -1.48 -9.25
N PRO A 66 -2.73 -0.95 -10.16
CA PRO A 66 -2.65 0.49 -10.37
C PRO A 66 -4.01 1.06 -10.77
N GLY A 67 -4.53 2.00 -9.99
CA GLY A 67 -5.82 2.63 -10.28
C GLY A 67 -5.84 3.29 -11.67
N THR A 68 -4.67 3.71 -12.17
CA THR A 68 -4.48 4.33 -13.47
C THR A 68 -4.30 3.33 -14.63
N ALA A 69 -4.26 2.02 -14.36
CA ALA A 69 -4.05 1.00 -15.39
C ALA A 69 -5.17 0.97 -16.43
N ILE A 70 -6.41 1.25 -16.01
CA ILE A 70 -7.56 1.36 -16.92
C ILE A 70 -7.76 2.84 -17.25
N LYS A 71 -7.30 3.23 -18.44
CA LYS A 71 -7.41 4.61 -18.92
C LYS A 71 -8.87 5.06 -18.95
N SER A 72 -9.06 6.37 -18.76
CA SER A 72 -10.35 7.07 -18.82
C SER A 72 -11.36 6.80 -17.69
N LEU A 73 -11.07 5.86 -16.77
CA LEU A 73 -11.92 5.64 -15.60
C LEU A 73 -11.50 6.52 -14.42
N THR A 74 -12.50 6.97 -13.66
CA THR A 74 -12.32 7.59 -12.34
C THR A 74 -11.92 6.54 -11.29
N PHE A 75 -11.44 7.00 -10.14
CA PHE A 75 -11.08 6.11 -9.03
C PHE A 75 -12.26 5.21 -8.62
N SER A 76 -13.47 5.77 -8.47
CA SER A 76 -14.68 5.04 -8.09
C SER A 76 -15.11 3.97 -9.12
N GLU A 77 -14.86 4.22 -10.41
CA GLU A 77 -15.21 3.31 -11.51
C GLU A 77 -14.19 2.18 -11.69
N VAL A 78 -12.93 2.39 -11.28
CA VAL A 78 -11.89 1.36 -11.34
C VAL A 78 -12.09 0.31 -10.25
N LEU A 79 -12.55 0.69 -9.05
CA LEU A 79 -12.66 -0.24 -7.92
C LEU A 79 -13.51 -1.49 -8.23
N PRO A 80 -14.69 -1.43 -8.88
CA PRO A 80 -15.41 -2.63 -9.31
C PRO A 80 -14.64 -3.52 -10.28
N LYS A 81 -13.75 -2.96 -11.11
CA LYS A 81 -12.92 -3.74 -12.03
C LYS A 81 -11.82 -4.49 -11.28
N VAL A 82 -11.23 -3.86 -10.25
CA VAL A 82 -10.26 -4.47 -9.35
C VAL A 82 -10.91 -5.59 -8.53
N ASP A 83 -12.12 -5.34 -8.02
CA ASP A 83 -12.92 -6.32 -7.29
C ASP A 83 -13.17 -7.59 -8.15
N LEU A 84 -13.57 -7.41 -9.42
CA LEU A 84 -13.73 -8.53 -10.36
C LEU A 84 -12.44 -9.29 -10.65
N ALA A 85 -11.27 -8.63 -10.55
CA ALA A 85 -9.97 -9.27 -10.68
C ALA A 85 -9.55 -10.05 -9.40
N SER A 86 -10.43 -10.13 -8.38
CA SER A 86 -10.18 -10.81 -7.10
C SER A 86 -8.99 -10.28 -6.29
N VAL A 87 -8.56 -9.06 -6.58
CA VAL A 87 -7.54 -8.33 -5.82
C VAL A 87 -8.25 -7.45 -4.79
N THR A 88 -7.68 -7.26 -3.60
CA THR A 88 -8.32 -6.51 -2.49
C THR A 88 -7.64 -5.20 -2.16
N SER A 89 -6.73 -4.76 -3.03
CA SER A 89 -6.07 -3.49 -2.88
C SER A 89 -5.88 -2.78 -4.22
N VAL A 90 -5.81 -1.46 -4.17
CA VAL A 90 -5.57 -0.58 -5.32
C VAL A 90 -4.43 0.40 -5.00
N GLU A 91 -3.62 0.74 -5.99
CA GLU A 91 -2.76 1.93 -5.90
C GLU A 91 -3.58 3.15 -6.34
N ALA A 92 -3.81 4.09 -5.42
CA ALA A 92 -4.45 5.37 -5.73
C ALA A 92 -3.45 6.34 -6.33
N SER A 93 -3.90 7.24 -7.21
CA SER A 93 -3.05 8.29 -7.79
C SER A 93 -3.67 9.69 -7.60
N SER A 94 -2.82 10.67 -7.24
CA SER A 94 -3.20 12.08 -7.14
C SER A 94 -3.69 12.68 -8.46
N THR A 95 -3.43 12.02 -9.59
CA THR A 95 -3.85 12.47 -10.93
C THR A 95 -5.21 11.93 -11.34
N GLN A 96 -5.77 10.94 -10.62
CA GLN A 96 -7.09 10.40 -10.91
C GLN A 96 -8.20 11.34 -10.43
N THR A 97 -9.28 11.39 -11.20
CA THR A 97 -10.53 12.01 -10.75
C THR A 97 -11.26 11.04 -9.82
N VAL A 98 -11.90 11.53 -8.76
CA VAL A 98 -12.55 10.68 -7.74
C VAL A 98 -13.74 9.91 -8.33
N SER A 99 -14.72 10.62 -8.88
CA SER A 99 -15.91 10.06 -9.53
C SER A 99 -16.58 11.11 -10.42
N PRO A 100 -17.60 10.77 -11.22
CA PRO A 100 -18.42 11.75 -11.93
C PRO A 100 -19.10 12.77 -11.00
N GLU A 101 -19.56 12.33 -9.81
CA GLU A 101 -20.24 13.16 -8.81
C GLU A 101 -19.27 14.05 -8.02
N ILE A 102 -18.02 13.61 -7.89
CA ILE A 102 -16.92 14.37 -7.29
C ILE A 102 -15.84 14.56 -8.37
N PRO A 103 -16.04 15.49 -9.33
CA PRO A 103 -15.15 15.67 -10.48
C PRO A 103 -13.85 16.42 -10.11
N LYS A 104 -13.24 16.05 -8.98
CA LYS A 104 -11.99 16.58 -8.43
C LYS A 104 -10.92 15.52 -8.44
N LYS A 105 -9.67 15.96 -8.36
CA LYS A 105 -8.52 15.06 -8.22
C LYS A 105 -8.51 14.41 -6.84
N LEU A 106 -8.05 13.16 -6.78
CA LEU A 106 -7.90 12.38 -5.56
C LEU A 106 -6.67 12.86 -4.78
N ASP A 107 -6.75 14.04 -4.17
CA ASP A 107 -5.66 14.65 -3.43
C ASP A 107 -6.12 15.45 -2.20
N TYR A 108 -5.15 16.05 -1.51
CA TYR A 108 -5.34 16.78 -0.26
C TYR A 108 -6.33 17.95 -0.33
N ARG A 109 -6.72 18.40 -1.53
CA ARG A 109 -7.69 19.48 -1.74
C ARG A 109 -9.14 19.01 -1.61
N LEU A 110 -9.38 17.70 -1.52
CA LEU A 110 -10.71 17.17 -1.21
C LEU A 110 -11.18 17.63 0.17
N GLN A 111 -12.44 18.03 0.25
CA GLN A 111 -13.11 18.39 1.51
C GLN A 111 -13.39 17.14 2.35
N PRO A 112 -13.62 17.28 3.67
CA PRO A 112 -13.88 16.14 4.55
C PRO A 112 -15.02 15.21 4.06
N GLY A 113 -16.13 15.77 3.56
CA GLY A 113 -17.23 14.98 3.00
C GLY A 113 -16.83 14.18 1.74
N GLU A 114 -15.98 14.76 0.90
CA GLU A 114 -15.48 14.10 -0.32
C GLU A 114 -14.49 12.97 0.03
N ARG A 115 -13.63 13.18 1.04
CA ARG A 115 -12.76 12.13 1.59
C ARG A 115 -13.58 10.98 2.18
N ASN A 116 -14.68 11.30 2.86
CA ASN A 116 -15.58 10.29 3.40
C ASN A 116 -16.25 9.48 2.28
N ALA A 117 -16.63 10.11 1.17
CA ALA A 117 -17.16 9.41 0.00
C ALA A 117 -16.14 8.43 -0.61
N VAL A 118 -14.86 8.81 -0.69
CA VAL A 118 -13.77 7.90 -1.12
C VAL A 118 -13.67 6.68 -0.19
N ASN A 119 -13.62 6.91 1.13
CA ASN A 119 -13.55 5.83 2.12
C ASN A 119 -14.80 4.94 2.12
N TYR A 120 -15.97 5.53 1.94
CA TYR A 120 -17.23 4.81 1.81
C TYR A 120 -17.17 3.88 0.60
N ARG A 121 -16.74 4.40 -0.55
CA ARG A 121 -16.63 3.64 -1.79
C ARG A 121 -15.66 2.45 -1.68
N LEU A 122 -14.52 2.66 -1.03
CA LEU A 122 -13.57 1.59 -0.71
C LEU A 122 -14.22 0.50 0.16
N LYS A 123 -14.96 0.89 1.20
CA LYS A 123 -15.65 -0.04 2.10
C LYS A 123 -16.79 -0.81 1.42
N GLU A 124 -17.57 -0.18 0.54
CA GLU A 124 -18.62 -0.86 -0.24
C GLU A 124 -18.06 -2.06 -1.01
N LEU A 125 -16.87 -1.91 -1.58
CA LEU A 125 -16.23 -2.96 -2.36
C LEU A 125 -15.26 -3.83 -1.55
N SER A 126 -15.15 -3.58 -0.24
CA SER A 126 -14.15 -4.22 0.63
C SER A 126 -12.73 -4.09 0.04
N GLU A 127 -12.42 -2.93 -0.52
CA GLU A 127 -11.12 -2.57 -1.11
C GLU A 127 -10.29 -1.73 -0.13
N GLN A 128 -8.98 -1.76 -0.32
CA GLN A 128 -8.04 -0.97 0.47
C GLN A 128 -7.02 -0.25 -0.41
N ILE A 129 -6.50 0.88 0.06
CA ILE A 129 -5.35 1.50 -0.59
C ILE A 129 -4.08 0.69 -0.24
N LEU A 130 -3.39 0.21 -1.26
CA LEU A 130 -2.06 -0.41 -1.12
C LEU A 130 -0.98 0.66 -0.99
N ALA A 131 -1.04 1.65 -1.87
CA ALA A 131 -0.14 2.79 -1.91
C ALA A 131 -0.83 3.98 -2.58
N TYR A 132 -0.34 5.18 -2.28
CA TYR A 132 -0.82 6.43 -2.85
C TYR A 132 0.30 7.13 -3.64
N ARG A 133 0.18 7.13 -4.96
CA ARG A 133 1.11 7.83 -5.85
C ARG A 133 0.79 9.31 -5.89
N VAL A 134 1.82 10.12 -5.67
CA VAL A 134 1.74 11.57 -5.69
C VAL A 134 2.70 12.10 -6.75
N ASP A 135 2.13 12.61 -7.84
CA ASP A 135 2.90 13.14 -8.97
C ASP A 135 3.64 14.44 -8.60
N ALA A 136 3.00 15.28 -7.80
CA ALA A 136 3.58 16.54 -7.30
C ALA A 136 3.36 16.66 -5.78
N ILE A 137 4.36 16.27 -4.99
CA ILE A 137 4.28 16.29 -3.52
C ILE A 137 4.45 17.70 -2.91
N GLY A 138 4.89 18.67 -3.71
CA GLY A 138 5.13 20.05 -3.28
C GLY A 138 6.56 20.29 -2.79
N ALA A 139 6.99 21.55 -2.88
CA ALA A 139 8.34 21.98 -2.52
C ALA A 139 8.46 22.39 -1.03
N ASP A 140 7.36 22.85 -0.42
CA ASP A 140 7.33 23.32 0.96
C ASP A 140 6.78 22.27 1.95
N GLU A 141 7.19 22.37 3.21
CA GLU A 141 6.79 21.44 4.27
C GLU A 141 5.27 21.45 4.51
N ALA A 142 4.62 22.61 4.42
CA ALA A 142 3.19 22.72 4.71
C ALA A 142 2.34 21.97 3.68
N THR A 143 2.70 22.04 2.40
CA THR A 143 2.06 21.26 1.33
C THR A 143 2.31 19.77 1.53
N ARG A 144 3.55 19.35 1.81
CA ARG A 144 3.88 17.94 2.07
C ARG A 144 3.09 17.39 3.25
N ARG A 145 2.99 18.14 4.36
CA ARG A 145 2.20 17.75 5.53
C ARG A 145 0.73 17.49 5.17
N LYS A 146 0.11 18.33 4.35
CA LYS A 146 -1.27 18.11 3.86
C LYS A 146 -1.40 16.83 3.03
N VAL A 147 -0.39 16.49 2.23
CA VAL A 147 -0.35 15.21 1.50
C VAL A 147 -0.32 14.02 2.47
N PHE A 148 0.49 14.07 3.52
CA PHE A 148 0.53 13.01 4.54
C PHE A 148 -0.78 12.91 5.35
N GLU A 149 -1.39 14.03 5.71
CA GLU A 149 -2.71 14.06 6.35
C GLU A 149 -3.78 13.43 5.45
N PHE A 150 -3.74 13.73 4.16
CA PHE A 150 -4.64 13.12 3.18
C PHE A 150 -4.41 11.61 3.05
N ALA A 151 -3.15 11.18 2.90
CA ALA A 151 -2.79 9.77 2.83
C ALA A 151 -3.29 8.99 4.05
N LYS A 152 -3.12 9.57 5.25
CA LYS A 152 -3.68 9.01 6.50
C LYS A 152 -5.20 8.95 6.48
N ALA A 153 -5.88 9.99 5.98
CA ALA A 153 -7.33 10.06 5.92
C ALA A 153 -7.95 9.00 4.99
N ILE A 154 -7.24 8.58 3.94
CA ILE A 154 -7.67 7.49 3.03
C ILE A 154 -7.05 6.13 3.38
N ASN A 155 -6.39 6.02 4.54
CA ASN A 155 -5.71 4.82 5.02
C ASN A 155 -4.63 4.26 4.06
N ALA A 156 -3.90 5.14 3.37
CA ALA A 156 -2.76 4.76 2.54
C ALA A 156 -1.51 4.54 3.42
N PRO A 157 -0.93 3.32 3.45
CA PRO A 157 0.24 3.04 4.30
C PRO A 157 1.56 3.54 3.69
N THR A 158 1.60 3.76 2.37
CA THR A 158 2.79 4.15 1.61
C THR A 158 2.45 5.24 0.62
N ILE A 159 3.28 6.27 0.53
CA ILE A 159 3.25 7.31 -0.51
C ILE A 159 4.36 7.02 -1.52
N ILE A 160 4.01 6.99 -2.81
CA ILE A 160 4.98 6.86 -3.90
C ILE A 160 5.28 8.24 -4.46
N VAL A 161 6.56 8.59 -4.57
CA VAL A 161 7.04 9.85 -5.15
C VAL A 161 8.01 9.59 -6.31
N ALA A 162 8.12 10.54 -7.24
CA ALA A 162 9.03 10.42 -8.37
C ALA A 162 10.51 10.43 -7.93
N ALA A 163 11.37 9.79 -8.73
CA ALA A 163 12.82 9.94 -8.62
C ALA A 163 13.23 11.43 -8.68
N GLY A 164 14.21 11.82 -7.87
CA GLY A 164 14.70 13.21 -7.85
C GLY A 164 13.83 14.19 -7.07
N THR A 165 12.81 13.70 -6.36
CA THR A 165 12.03 14.52 -5.42
C THR A 165 12.98 15.19 -4.41
N ALA A 166 12.97 16.53 -4.39
CA ALA A 166 13.78 17.31 -3.46
C ALA A 166 13.24 17.21 -2.02
N GLY A 167 14.10 17.51 -1.04
CA GLY A 167 13.69 17.57 0.37
C GLY A 167 13.37 16.21 1.00
N LEU A 168 14.11 15.15 0.61
CA LEU A 168 13.94 13.82 1.20
C LEU A 168 14.11 13.79 2.72
N ALA A 169 14.91 14.70 3.30
CA ALA A 169 15.03 14.84 4.75
C ALA A 169 13.70 15.22 5.43
N ASP A 170 12.95 16.15 4.84
CA ASP A 170 11.65 16.57 5.37
C ASP A 170 10.62 15.45 5.20
N LEU A 171 10.67 14.75 4.06
CA LEU A 171 9.80 13.60 3.80
C LEU A 171 10.06 12.45 4.76
N ASP A 172 11.31 12.19 5.12
CA ASP A 172 11.71 11.22 6.15
C ASP A 172 11.14 11.58 7.53
N ASN A 173 11.28 12.85 7.93
CA ASN A 173 10.70 13.35 9.19
C ASN A 173 9.17 13.21 9.21
N LEU A 174 8.49 13.51 8.10
CA LEU A 174 7.04 13.34 7.98
C LEU A 174 6.64 11.86 7.96
N ALA A 175 7.43 11.00 7.31
CA ALA A 175 7.20 9.55 7.29
C ALA A 175 7.16 8.98 8.71
N GLU A 176 8.12 9.36 9.55
CA GLU A 176 8.15 8.94 10.96
C GLU A 176 6.99 9.53 11.77
N GLN A 177 6.72 10.83 11.64
CA GLN A 177 5.62 11.50 12.38
C GLN A 177 4.25 10.90 12.09
N PHE A 178 3.99 10.55 10.83
CA PHE A 178 2.69 10.04 10.40
C PHE A 178 2.59 8.52 10.46
N GLY A 179 3.73 7.82 10.55
CA GLY A 179 3.79 6.36 10.46
C GLY A 179 3.49 5.83 9.05
N ILE A 180 3.78 6.63 8.02
CA ILE A 180 3.51 6.35 6.61
C ILE A 180 4.84 6.19 5.89
N ASN A 181 4.97 5.16 5.07
CA ASN A 181 6.19 4.94 4.31
C ASN A 181 6.27 5.87 3.09
N VAL A 182 7.49 6.22 2.66
CA VAL A 182 7.75 6.97 1.43
C VAL A 182 8.60 6.10 0.51
N ALA A 183 8.04 5.71 -0.63
CA ALA A 183 8.73 4.92 -1.63
C ALA A 183 9.11 5.81 -2.83
N ILE A 184 10.41 5.96 -3.06
CA ILE A 184 10.94 6.67 -4.23
C ILE A 184 10.87 5.74 -5.43
N GLU A 185 10.18 6.17 -6.47
CA GLU A 185 10.03 5.39 -7.69
C GLU A 185 11.37 5.26 -8.44
N SER A 186 11.79 4.02 -8.70
CA SER A 186 13.00 3.69 -9.42
C SER A 186 12.65 3.04 -10.76
N LYS A 187 12.64 3.84 -11.85
CA LYS A 187 12.39 3.39 -13.23
C LYS A 187 13.65 3.03 -14.02
N THR A 188 14.81 3.09 -13.40
CA THR A 188 16.13 2.84 -14.00
C THR A 188 17.03 2.17 -12.95
N ASP A 189 18.34 2.01 -13.20
CA ASP A 189 19.29 1.41 -12.24
C ASP A 189 19.05 1.95 -10.80
N PRO A 190 18.73 1.09 -9.83
CA PRO A 190 18.36 1.50 -8.48
C PRO A 190 19.49 2.17 -7.68
N LYS A 191 20.75 2.09 -8.13
CA LYS A 191 21.90 2.69 -7.41
C LYS A 191 21.73 4.18 -7.19
N ALA A 192 21.22 4.91 -8.17
CA ALA A 192 21.02 6.36 -8.04
C ALA A 192 19.96 6.68 -6.98
N ALA A 193 18.84 5.96 -6.98
CA ALA A 193 17.79 6.11 -5.98
C ALA A 193 18.31 5.70 -4.59
N MET A 194 19.07 4.61 -4.47
CA MET A 194 19.66 4.17 -3.19
C MET A 194 20.63 5.19 -2.59
N ARG A 195 21.44 5.88 -3.39
CA ARG A 195 22.30 6.97 -2.89
C ARG A 195 21.50 8.11 -2.26
N SER A 196 20.34 8.44 -2.83
CA SER A 196 19.47 9.49 -2.28
C SER A 196 18.88 9.12 -0.91
N LEU A 197 18.88 7.83 -0.57
CA LEU A 197 18.38 7.27 0.69
C LEU A 197 19.43 7.17 1.81
N GLU A 198 20.68 7.54 1.53
CA GLU A 198 21.75 7.55 2.52
C GLU A 198 21.42 8.51 3.68
N GLY A 199 21.57 8.02 4.91
CA GLY A 199 21.22 8.78 6.13
C GLY A 199 19.72 8.99 6.37
N ARG A 200 18.84 8.35 5.58
CA ARG A 200 17.37 8.37 5.79
C ARG A 200 16.90 7.20 6.64
N GLY A 201 15.78 7.40 7.34
CA GLY A 201 15.08 6.38 8.13
C GLY A 201 14.56 5.21 7.30
N LYS A 202 14.16 4.14 8.01
CA LYS A 202 13.67 2.88 7.41
C LYS A 202 12.33 3.03 6.67
N ARG A 203 11.55 4.07 7.00
CA ARG A 203 10.29 4.37 6.33
C ARG A 203 10.47 4.97 4.94
N VAL A 204 11.67 5.42 4.58
CA VAL A 204 11.98 5.89 3.23
C VAL A 204 12.72 4.79 2.48
N GLY A 205 12.18 4.38 1.34
CA GLY A 205 12.69 3.27 0.55
C GLY A 205 12.40 3.42 -0.94
N ILE A 206 12.34 2.30 -1.64
CA ILE A 206 12.26 2.20 -3.09
C ILE A 206 10.93 1.56 -3.50
N ALA A 207 10.26 2.20 -4.46
CA ALA A 207 9.25 1.56 -5.30
C ALA A 207 9.95 1.11 -6.59
N ALA A 208 10.23 -0.19 -6.70
CA ALA A 208 10.95 -0.77 -7.83
C ALA A 208 10.03 -0.91 -9.05
N ASP A 209 10.41 -0.35 -10.19
CA ASP A 209 9.74 -0.62 -11.47
C ASP A 209 10.56 -1.65 -12.25
N LEU A 210 10.09 -2.91 -12.23
CA LEU A 210 10.84 -4.00 -12.85
C LEU A 210 10.93 -3.85 -14.37
N GLY A 211 9.91 -3.27 -15.00
CA GLY A 211 9.91 -2.96 -16.43
C GLY A 211 11.01 -1.96 -16.78
N GLY A 212 11.09 -0.87 -16.01
CA GLY A 212 12.11 0.16 -16.12
C GLY A 212 13.52 -0.36 -15.85
N TRP A 213 13.70 -1.19 -14.82
CA TRP A 213 14.98 -1.85 -14.54
C TRP A 213 15.44 -2.72 -15.70
N MET A 214 14.56 -3.58 -16.22
CA MET A 214 14.88 -4.44 -17.36
C MET A 214 15.16 -3.64 -18.63
N GLN A 215 14.40 -2.57 -18.88
CA GLN A 215 14.67 -1.65 -19.99
C GLN A 215 16.04 -0.96 -19.85
N ALA A 216 16.48 -0.67 -18.63
CA ALA A 216 17.81 -0.16 -18.33
C ALA A 216 18.91 -1.25 -18.33
N GLY A 217 18.57 -2.51 -18.65
CA GLY A 217 19.52 -3.63 -18.70
C GLY A 217 19.79 -4.30 -17.34
N VAL A 218 19.03 -3.96 -16.31
CA VAL A 218 19.16 -4.52 -14.95
C VAL A 218 18.14 -5.65 -14.77
N LYS A 219 18.60 -6.85 -14.43
CA LYS A 219 17.69 -7.95 -14.09
C LYS A 219 17.02 -7.67 -12.74
N PRO A 220 15.74 -8.05 -12.55
CA PRO A 220 15.03 -7.85 -11.28
C PRO A 220 15.80 -8.34 -10.04
N VAL A 221 16.39 -9.54 -10.09
CA VAL A 221 17.16 -10.12 -8.97
C VAL A 221 18.44 -9.34 -8.66
N ASP A 222 19.09 -8.77 -9.67
CA ASP A 222 20.29 -7.94 -9.49
C ASP A 222 19.91 -6.60 -8.84
N GLY A 223 18.78 -6.03 -9.27
CA GLY A 223 18.22 -4.82 -8.65
C GLY A 223 17.81 -5.07 -7.19
N LEU A 224 17.21 -6.22 -6.89
CA LEU A 224 16.87 -6.65 -5.52
C LEU A 224 18.11 -6.69 -4.62
N ALA A 225 19.22 -7.25 -5.10
CA ALA A 225 20.48 -7.31 -4.38
C ALA A 225 21.07 -5.93 -4.05
N VAL A 226 20.71 -4.90 -4.84
CA VAL A 226 21.08 -3.50 -4.60
C VAL A 226 20.17 -2.85 -3.55
N VAL A 227 18.84 -3.00 -3.67
CA VAL A 227 17.89 -2.30 -2.79
C VAL A 227 17.70 -2.95 -1.42
N LYS A 228 17.84 -4.27 -1.31
CA LYS A 228 17.77 -5.02 -0.05
C LYS A 228 16.54 -4.65 0.79
N ASP A 229 16.75 -4.32 2.06
CA ASP A 229 15.73 -3.93 3.05
C ASP A 229 15.09 -2.57 2.77
N ARG A 230 15.52 -1.84 1.73
CA ARG A 230 14.88 -0.60 1.27
C ARG A 230 13.77 -0.85 0.25
N LEU A 231 13.50 -2.08 -0.16
CA LEU A 231 12.38 -2.37 -1.05
C LEU A 231 11.05 -2.25 -0.30
N LEU A 232 10.18 -1.31 -0.71
CA LEU A 232 8.88 -1.07 -0.06
C LEU A 232 7.69 -1.42 -0.96
N LEU A 233 7.89 -1.38 -2.28
CA LEU A 233 6.86 -1.63 -3.27
C LEU A 233 7.50 -2.10 -4.57
N VAL A 234 6.79 -2.95 -5.31
CA VAL A 234 7.21 -3.41 -6.65
C VAL A 234 6.07 -3.18 -7.63
N ASN A 235 6.36 -2.41 -8.68
CA ASN A 235 5.56 -2.39 -9.90
C ASN A 235 6.05 -3.52 -10.82
N VAL A 236 5.23 -4.56 -10.96
CA VAL A 236 5.62 -5.81 -11.62
C VAL A 236 5.26 -5.74 -13.10
N THR A 237 6.28 -5.74 -13.94
CA THR A 237 6.17 -5.91 -15.39
C THR A 237 7.18 -6.98 -15.80
N ASP A 238 6.84 -7.80 -16.79
CA ASP A 238 7.78 -8.72 -17.43
C ASP A 238 8.03 -8.27 -18.87
N ARG A 239 9.25 -8.48 -19.37
CA ARG A 239 9.66 -8.00 -20.70
C ARG A 239 10.28 -9.11 -21.53
N SER A 240 10.07 -9.06 -22.85
CA SER A 240 10.59 -10.06 -23.79
C SER A 240 12.11 -10.09 -23.91
N ALA A 241 12.78 -9.01 -23.54
CA ALA A 241 14.23 -8.85 -23.55
C ALA A 241 14.64 -7.71 -22.61
N LEU A 242 15.91 -7.70 -22.18
CA LEU A 242 16.52 -6.55 -21.53
C LEU A 242 16.84 -5.45 -22.56
N GLY A 243 16.95 -4.21 -22.10
CA GLY A 243 17.26 -3.06 -22.95
C GLY A 243 16.04 -2.47 -23.66
N ASN A 244 16.28 -1.41 -24.42
CA ASN A 244 15.25 -0.64 -25.12
C ASN A 244 14.49 -1.45 -26.20
N GLY A 245 15.06 -2.56 -26.70
CA GLY A 245 14.42 -3.40 -27.71
C GLY A 245 13.37 -4.38 -27.18
N GLY A 246 13.29 -4.58 -25.85
CA GLY A 246 12.28 -5.44 -25.25
C GLY A 246 10.90 -4.79 -25.23
N ARG A 247 9.84 -5.60 -25.26
CA ARG A 247 8.44 -5.15 -25.05
C ARG A 247 7.85 -5.85 -23.83
N ASP A 248 6.82 -5.25 -23.25
CA ASP A 248 6.09 -5.86 -22.14
C ASP A 248 5.35 -7.13 -22.62
N VAL A 249 5.39 -8.17 -21.80
CA VAL A 249 4.76 -9.47 -22.05
C VAL A 249 4.02 -9.95 -20.80
N ALA A 250 3.25 -11.03 -20.94
CA ALA A 250 2.61 -11.66 -19.78
C ALA A 250 3.64 -12.05 -18.72
N LEU A 251 3.29 -11.88 -17.43
CA LEU A 251 4.19 -12.20 -16.32
C LEU A 251 4.61 -13.68 -16.37
N GLY A 252 5.92 -13.92 -16.29
CA GLY A 252 6.52 -15.26 -16.35
C GLY A 252 6.85 -15.74 -17.77
N ALA A 253 6.43 -15.02 -18.81
CA ALA A 253 6.77 -15.33 -20.20
C ALA A 253 8.00 -14.55 -20.71
N GLY A 254 8.50 -13.58 -19.94
CA GLY A 254 9.63 -12.75 -20.31
C GLY A 254 10.94 -13.19 -19.66
N VAL A 255 11.96 -12.34 -19.84
CA VAL A 255 13.32 -12.55 -19.33
C VAL A 255 13.51 -12.04 -17.90
N GLY A 256 12.45 -11.49 -17.28
CA GLY A 256 12.52 -10.92 -15.94
C GLY A 256 12.65 -11.94 -14.82
N ALA A 257 12.39 -13.23 -15.09
CA ALA A 257 12.42 -14.31 -14.10
C ALA A 257 11.64 -13.94 -12.82
N ILE A 258 10.38 -13.50 -13.00
CA ILE A 258 9.55 -12.92 -11.93
C ILE A 258 9.39 -13.86 -10.73
N GLY A 259 9.26 -15.17 -10.97
CA GLY A 259 9.20 -16.17 -9.90
C GLY A 259 10.47 -16.19 -9.03
N ASP A 260 11.64 -16.12 -9.66
CA ASP A 260 12.93 -16.09 -8.95
C ASP A 260 13.11 -14.79 -8.16
N PHE A 261 12.63 -13.67 -8.69
CA PHE A 261 12.62 -12.39 -7.99
C PHE A 261 11.85 -12.48 -6.67
N PHE A 262 10.60 -12.96 -6.69
CA PHE A 262 9.81 -13.07 -5.47
C PHE A 262 10.35 -14.12 -4.50
N LEU A 263 10.89 -15.22 -5.01
CA LEU A 263 11.58 -16.21 -4.17
C LEU A 263 12.81 -15.61 -3.48
N ALA A 264 13.59 -14.79 -4.20
CA ALA A 264 14.75 -14.10 -3.64
C ALA A 264 14.34 -13.03 -2.63
N ALA A 265 13.28 -12.26 -2.91
CA ALA A 265 12.75 -11.24 -2.01
C ALA A 265 12.31 -11.85 -0.67
N TYR A 266 11.56 -12.96 -0.73
CA TYR A 266 11.18 -13.71 0.45
C TYR A 266 12.37 -14.21 1.27
N LYS A 267 13.37 -14.80 0.61
CA LYS A 267 14.59 -15.26 1.29
C LYS A 267 15.38 -14.12 1.95
N ALA A 268 15.25 -12.90 1.41
CA ALA A 268 15.85 -11.70 1.98
C ALA A 268 15.01 -11.08 3.12
N GLY A 269 13.80 -11.59 3.38
CA GLY A 269 12.89 -11.05 4.40
C GLY A 269 12.18 -9.75 3.96
N CYS A 270 12.05 -9.53 2.66
CA CYS A 270 11.29 -8.43 2.07
C CYS A 270 9.80 -8.76 1.95
#